data_AF-A0AAX1Q4T7-F1
#
_entry.id   AF-A0AAX1Q4T7-F1
#
_cell.length_a   1.000
_cell.length_b   1.000
_cell.length_c   1.000
_cell.angle_alpha   90.00
_cell.angle_beta   90.00
_cell.angle_gamma   90.00
#
_symmetry.space_group_name_H-M   'P 1'
#
loop_
_entity.id
_entity.type
_entity.pdbx_description
1 polymer ?
#
loop_
_entity_poly.entity_id
_entity_poly.type
_entity_poly.pdbx_seq_one_letter_code
_entity_poly.pdbx_strand_id
1 'polypeptide(L)'
;MLTTEELIKRNTILQRSLTRGNAAAYQIVLAYVRGSNVSERAIEETLLEIIEHLITGQKHGKNAEDLFGRDLKQYSKDIVANLPKETKSVQLIDAFYFGTLMLMWMFIVETAGQFLSTFFDRFSKDTFSIIPYLISLISLALLIACFMKLLKNADSKLWTVITIIVGALSIPSFIVSRYLFEGVWTLPINLSISFFITLSLFLIQYTLKKWSKSLQNEWV
;
A
#
# COMPACT_ATOMS: atom_id res chain seq x y z
N MET A 1 1.92 -6.31 26.66
CA MET A 1 1.84 -5.10 25.80
C MET A 1 0.85 -5.39 24.67
N LEU A 2 0.14 -4.38 24.15
CA LEU A 2 -0.79 -4.57 23.04
C LEU A 2 -0.02 -4.92 21.75
N THR A 3 -0.60 -5.78 20.93
CA THR A 3 -0.13 -6.04 19.55
C THR A 3 -0.45 -4.87 18.64
N THR A 4 0.24 -4.73 17.50
CA THR A 4 -0.03 -3.66 16.52
C THR A 4 -1.49 -3.70 16.03
N GLU A 5 -2.06 -4.89 15.84
CA GLU A 5 -3.47 -5.04 15.46
C GLU A 5 -4.43 -4.54 16.55
N GLU A 6 -4.11 -4.78 17.82
CA GLU A 6 -4.89 -4.27 18.95
C GLU A 6 -4.79 -2.74 19.06
N LEU A 7 -3.62 -2.16 18.79
CA LEU A 7 -3.44 -0.70 18.71
C LEU A 7 -4.32 -0.09 17.62
N ILE A 8 -4.28 -0.63 16.39
CA ILE A 8 -5.11 -0.19 15.27
C ILE A 8 -6.60 -0.30 15.61
N LYS A 9 -7.01 -1.42 16.21
CA LYS A 9 -8.40 -1.67 16.58
C LYS A 9 -8.86 -0.67 17.64
N ARG A 10 -8.06 -0.44 18.68
CA ARG A 10 -8.37 0.53 19.75
C ARG A 10 -8.44 1.94 19.19
N ASN A 11 -7.50 2.32 18.34
CA ASN A 11 -7.47 3.60 17.64
C ASN A 11 -8.78 3.82 16.85
N THR A 12 -9.18 2.82 16.04
CA THR A 12 -10.42 2.87 15.24
C THR A 12 -11.67 3.05 16.10
N ILE A 13 -11.72 2.41 17.28
CA ILE A 13 -12.83 2.57 18.23
C ILE A 13 -12.85 4.01 18.77
N LEU A 14 -11.70 4.54 19.18
CA LEU A 14 -11.59 5.88 19.75
C LEU A 14 -11.93 7.00 18.75
N GLN A 15 -11.62 6.83 17.46
CA GLN A 15 -11.97 7.79 16.40
C GLN A 15 -13.48 8.11 16.36
N ARG A 16 -14.34 7.14 16.72
CA ARG A 16 -15.80 7.33 16.73
C ARG A 16 -16.28 8.31 17.81
N SER A 17 -15.45 8.60 18.80
CA SER A 17 -15.78 9.51 19.91
C SER A 17 -15.30 10.95 19.69
N LEU A 18 -14.60 11.22 18.57
CA LEU A 18 -14.12 12.55 18.23
C LEU A 18 -15.26 13.44 17.73
N THR A 19 -15.21 14.71 18.12
CA THR A 19 -16.00 15.78 17.50
C THR A 19 -15.56 15.97 16.04
N ARG A 20 -16.43 16.56 15.21
CA ARG A 20 -16.17 16.74 13.78
C ARG A 20 -14.85 17.49 13.49
N GLY A 21 -14.55 18.55 14.24
CA GLY A 21 -13.32 19.33 14.08
C GLY A 21 -12.07 18.52 14.45
N ASN A 22 -12.11 17.85 15.61
CA ASN A 22 -11.00 17.01 16.08
C ASN A 22 -10.79 15.78 15.18
N ALA A 23 -11.86 15.19 14.65
CA ALA A 23 -11.78 14.10 13.69
C ALA A 23 -11.07 14.55 12.41
N ALA A 24 -11.44 15.72 11.84
CA ALA A 24 -10.78 16.25 10.65
C ALA A 24 -9.29 16.52 10.87
N ALA A 25 -8.94 17.15 12.00
CA ALA A 25 -7.55 17.37 12.38
C ALA A 25 -6.77 16.05 12.56
N TYR A 26 -7.37 15.08 13.23
CA TYR A 26 -6.76 13.78 13.47
C TYR A 26 -6.51 13.00 12.18
N GLN A 27 -7.41 13.10 11.18
CA GLN A 27 -7.19 12.45 9.88
C GLN A 27 -5.96 12.99 9.15
N ILE A 28 -5.64 14.27 9.28
CA ILE A 28 -4.43 14.86 8.70
C ILE A 28 -3.18 14.24 9.34
N VAL A 29 -3.15 14.17 10.67
CA VAL A 29 -2.05 13.56 11.43
C VAL A 29 -1.92 12.08 11.08
N LEU A 30 -3.02 11.34 11.09
CA LEU A 30 -3.08 9.92 10.77
C LEU A 30 -2.53 9.62 9.37
N ALA A 31 -2.95 10.37 8.36
CA ALA A 31 -2.47 10.21 6.99
C ALA A 31 -0.97 10.50 6.87
N TYR A 32 -0.46 11.54 7.53
CA TYR A 32 0.94 11.91 7.47
C TYR A 32 1.84 10.88 8.18
N VAL A 33 1.47 10.49 9.41
CA VAL A 33 2.27 9.57 10.23
C VAL A 33 2.29 8.17 9.62
N ARG A 34 1.15 7.62 9.19
CA ARG A 34 1.09 6.31 8.49
C ARG A 34 1.77 6.32 7.12
N GLY A 35 1.84 7.48 6.48
CA GLY A 35 2.56 7.67 5.22
C GLY A 35 4.08 7.81 5.38
N SER A 36 4.59 7.78 6.62
CA SER A 36 6.00 7.95 6.91
C SER A 36 6.77 6.63 6.92
N ASN A 37 8.10 6.71 6.77
CA ASN A 37 8.97 5.52 6.74
C ASN A 37 9.45 5.16 8.16
N VAL A 38 8.50 4.89 9.04
CA VAL A 38 8.68 4.63 10.48
C VAL A 38 8.07 3.28 10.82
N SER A 39 8.61 2.61 11.84
CA SER A 39 8.06 1.35 12.36
C SER A 39 6.54 1.43 12.56
N GLU A 40 5.80 0.50 11.96
CA GLU A 40 4.33 0.43 12.07
C GLU A 40 3.88 0.42 13.55
N ARG A 41 4.59 -0.31 14.40
CA ARG A 41 4.28 -0.34 15.84
C ARG A 41 4.42 1.05 16.46
N ALA A 42 5.55 1.72 16.22
CA ALA A 42 5.80 3.06 16.75
C ALA A 42 4.78 4.08 16.23
N ILE A 43 4.37 3.95 14.96
CA ILE A 43 3.28 4.74 14.37
C ILE A 43 1.98 4.52 15.15
N GLU A 44 1.55 3.28 15.36
CA GLU A 44 0.26 2.98 15.98
C GLU A 44 0.23 3.28 17.49
N GLU A 45 1.35 3.12 18.19
CA GLU A 45 1.50 3.56 19.59
C GLU A 45 1.35 5.09 19.68
N THR A 46 2.10 5.83 18.86
CA THR A 46 2.05 7.29 18.84
C THR A 46 0.67 7.81 18.45
N LEU A 47 0.04 7.22 17.43
CA LEU A 47 -1.30 7.60 17.01
C LEU A 47 -2.35 7.33 18.08
N LEU A 48 -2.19 6.26 18.85
CA LEU A 48 -3.06 5.95 19.97
C LEU A 48 -2.90 6.99 21.11
N GLU A 49 -1.68 7.39 21.43
CA GLU A 49 -1.42 8.45 22.41
C GLU A 49 -2.05 9.78 21.98
N ILE A 50 -1.86 10.18 20.71
CA ILE A 50 -2.40 11.43 20.17
C ILE A 50 -3.93 11.46 20.25
N ILE A 51 -4.61 10.36 19.90
CA ILE A 51 -6.07 10.33 19.94
C ILE A 51 -6.61 10.32 21.38
N GLU A 52 -5.93 9.66 22.31
CA GLU A 52 -6.29 9.68 23.74
C GLU A 52 -6.12 11.08 24.34
N HIS A 53 -5.04 11.78 23.98
CA HIS A 53 -4.83 13.19 24.36
C HIS A 53 -5.91 14.10 23.76
N LEU A 54 -6.27 13.90 22.51
CA LEU A 54 -7.31 14.67 21.82
C LEU A 54 -8.69 14.47 22.44
N ILE A 55 -9.06 13.23 22.79
CA ILE A 55 -10.30 12.92 23.50
C ILE A 55 -10.31 13.56 24.89
N THR A 56 -9.19 13.55 25.59
CA THR A 56 -9.07 14.17 26.91
C THR A 56 -9.23 15.69 26.83
N GLY A 57 -8.59 16.36 25.85
CA GLY A 57 -8.79 17.79 25.64
C GLY A 57 -10.21 18.15 25.24
N GLN A 58 -10.84 17.33 24.39
CA GLN A 58 -12.24 17.51 23.99
C GLN A 58 -13.19 17.51 25.20
N LYS A 59 -12.95 16.65 26.20
CA LYS A 59 -13.74 16.65 27.45
C LYS A 59 -13.64 17.97 28.23
N HIS A 60 -12.57 18.73 28.02
CA HIS A 60 -12.34 20.05 28.61
C HIS A 60 -12.68 21.20 27.64
N GLY A 61 -13.38 20.91 26.53
CA GLY A 61 -13.77 21.90 25.54
C GLY A 61 -12.64 22.38 24.62
N LYS A 62 -11.46 21.73 24.64
CA LYS A 62 -10.34 22.05 23.75
C LYS A 62 -10.47 21.34 22.41
N ASN A 63 -10.08 22.02 21.34
CA ASN A 63 -9.96 21.45 20.01
C ASN A 63 -8.50 21.04 19.69
N ALA A 64 -8.27 20.43 18.53
CA ALA A 64 -6.95 20.00 18.10
C ALA A 64 -5.93 21.15 17.96
N GLU A 65 -6.38 22.35 17.54
CA GLU A 65 -5.49 23.51 17.41
C GLU A 65 -5.03 24.02 18.78
N ASP A 66 -5.89 23.94 19.80
CA ASP A 66 -5.56 24.30 21.19
C ASP A 66 -4.52 23.35 21.80
N LEU A 67 -4.46 22.11 21.32
CA LEU A 67 -3.58 21.06 21.84
C LEU A 67 -2.28 20.92 21.06
N PHE A 68 -2.35 20.99 19.73
CA PHE A 68 -1.25 20.65 18.83
C PHE A 68 -0.81 21.84 17.96
N GLY A 69 -1.51 22.97 18.05
CA GLY A 69 -1.29 24.15 17.22
C GLY A 69 -2.01 24.09 15.87
N ARG A 70 -1.99 25.22 15.17
CA ARG A 70 -2.66 25.38 13.86
C ARG A 70 -1.96 24.62 12.72
N ASP A 71 -0.66 24.37 12.83
CA ASP A 71 0.11 23.66 11.80
C ASP A 71 0.27 22.18 12.15
N LEU A 72 -0.80 21.42 11.90
CA LEU A 72 -0.84 19.97 12.12
C LEU A 72 0.18 19.21 11.27
N LYS A 73 0.59 19.78 10.13
CA LYS A 73 1.56 19.16 9.22
C LYS A 73 2.96 19.27 9.81
N GLN A 74 3.33 20.45 10.30
CA GLN A 74 4.59 20.64 10.99
C GLN A 74 4.65 19.79 12.27
N TYR A 75 3.55 19.76 13.05
CA TYR A 75 3.42 18.86 14.20
C TYR A 75 3.66 17.38 13.82
N SER A 76 3.01 16.90 12.75
CA SER A 76 3.18 15.51 12.29
C SER A 76 4.60 15.22 11.81
N LYS A 77 5.25 16.20 11.16
CA LYS A 77 6.64 16.09 10.73
C LYS A 77 7.60 15.95 11.91
N ASP A 78 7.38 16.72 12.96
CA ASP A 78 8.21 16.71 14.16
C ASP A 78 8.03 15.41 14.94
N ILE A 79 6.81 14.87 15.01
CA ILE A 79 6.57 13.52 15.55
C ILE A 79 7.37 12.47 14.78
N VAL A 80 7.15 12.40 13.45
CA VAL A 80 7.79 11.39 12.58
C VAL A 80 9.31 11.45 12.65
N ALA A 81 9.90 12.65 12.80
CA ALA A 81 11.34 12.83 12.89
C ALA A 81 11.96 12.14 14.12
N ASN A 82 11.17 11.96 15.19
CA ASN A 82 11.63 11.37 16.45
C ASN A 82 11.36 9.87 16.57
N LEU A 83 10.64 9.27 15.61
CA LEU A 83 10.28 7.85 15.66
C LEU A 83 11.31 6.96 14.96
N PRO A 84 11.45 5.69 15.40
CA PRO A 84 12.38 4.74 14.80
C PRO A 84 11.99 4.42 13.35
N LYS A 85 12.91 4.66 12.41
CA LYS A 85 12.69 4.35 10.99
C LYS A 85 12.55 2.85 10.76
N GLU A 86 11.77 2.49 9.75
CA GLU A 86 11.73 1.10 9.30
C GLU A 86 13.07 0.63 8.74
N THR A 87 13.33 -0.66 8.92
CA THR A 87 14.52 -1.29 8.34
C THR A 87 14.36 -1.47 6.83
N LYS A 88 15.49 -1.43 6.12
CA LYS A 88 15.52 -1.69 4.67
C LYS A 88 14.97 -3.07 4.31
N SER A 89 15.11 -4.05 5.21
CA SER A 89 14.59 -5.41 5.03
C SER A 89 13.06 -5.43 5.00
N VAL A 90 12.40 -4.70 5.91
CA VAL A 90 10.93 -4.58 5.93
C VAL A 90 10.45 -3.89 4.66
N GLN A 91 11.06 -2.76 4.28
CA GLN A 91 10.73 -2.06 3.03
C GLN A 91 10.88 -2.94 1.79
N LEU A 92 11.91 -3.79 1.74
CA LEU A 92 12.12 -4.71 0.63
C LEU A 92 11.03 -5.80 0.59
N ILE A 93 10.68 -6.36 1.75
CA ILE A 93 9.62 -7.37 1.86
C ILE A 93 8.27 -6.79 1.46
N ASP A 94 7.97 -5.56 1.86
CA ASP A 94 6.74 -4.88 1.47
C ASP A 94 6.72 -4.57 -0.03
N ALA A 95 7.85 -4.18 -0.62
CA ALA A 95 7.96 -4.03 -2.07
C ALA A 95 7.69 -5.35 -2.81
N PHE A 96 8.25 -6.46 -2.33
CA PHE A 96 7.95 -7.80 -2.86
C PHE A 96 6.48 -8.19 -2.65
N TYR A 97 5.90 -7.85 -1.50
CA TYR A 97 4.49 -8.08 -1.18
C TYR A 97 3.58 -7.39 -2.20
N PHE A 98 3.80 -6.10 -2.49
CA PHE A 98 2.98 -5.37 -3.46
C PHE A 98 3.21 -5.85 -4.90
N GLY A 99 4.46 -6.15 -5.29
CA GLY A 99 4.77 -6.68 -6.62
C GLY A 99 4.11 -8.03 -6.86
N THR A 100 4.21 -8.96 -5.90
CA THR A 100 3.60 -10.29 -6.00
C THR A 100 2.08 -10.23 -5.94
N LEU A 101 1.50 -9.32 -5.14
CA LEU A 101 0.06 -9.07 -5.11
C LEU A 101 -0.47 -8.63 -6.48
N MET A 102 0.21 -7.69 -7.14
CA MET A 102 -0.18 -7.23 -8.47
C MET A 102 -0.08 -8.36 -9.50
N LEU A 103 1.03 -9.11 -9.52
CA LEU A 103 1.18 -10.26 -10.41
C LEU A 103 0.10 -11.32 -10.16
N MET A 104 -0.27 -11.57 -8.90
CA MET A 104 -1.34 -12.50 -8.56
C MET A 104 -2.65 -12.10 -9.23
N TRP A 105 -3.07 -10.83 -9.11
CA TRP A 105 -4.29 -10.34 -9.76
C TRP A 105 -4.24 -10.47 -11.28
N MET A 106 -3.08 -10.21 -11.89
CA MET A 106 -2.91 -10.38 -13.34
C MET A 106 -3.05 -11.85 -13.76
N PHE A 107 -2.45 -12.78 -13.00
CA PHE A 107 -2.55 -14.21 -13.28
C PHE A 107 -3.91 -14.81 -12.94
N ILE A 108 -4.68 -14.22 -12.01
CA ILE A 108 -6.10 -14.59 -11.81
C ILE A 108 -6.88 -14.34 -13.10
N VAL A 109 -6.65 -13.19 -13.77
CA VAL A 109 -7.31 -12.87 -15.04
C VAL A 109 -6.87 -13.83 -16.14
N GLU A 110 -5.58 -14.17 -16.25
CA GLU A 110 -5.11 -15.15 -17.22
C GLU A 110 -5.70 -16.55 -16.97
N THR A 111 -5.73 -17.00 -15.71
CA THR A 111 -6.34 -18.30 -15.35
C THR A 111 -7.83 -18.32 -15.63
N ALA A 112 -8.55 -17.23 -15.37
CA ALA A 112 -9.96 -17.11 -15.74
C ALA A 112 -10.17 -17.18 -17.26
N GLY A 113 -9.27 -16.57 -18.04
CA GLY A 113 -9.28 -16.67 -19.51
C GLY A 113 -9.06 -18.10 -20.01
N GLN A 114 -8.06 -18.79 -19.46
CA GLN A 114 -7.76 -20.20 -19.77
C GLN A 114 -8.87 -21.17 -19.33
N PHE A 115 -9.56 -20.86 -18.23
CA PHE A 115 -10.72 -21.62 -17.82
C PHE A 115 -11.85 -21.44 -18.84
N LEU A 116 -12.12 -20.20 -19.24
CA LEU A 116 -13.15 -19.88 -20.20
C LEU A 116 -12.87 -20.46 -21.59
N SER A 117 -11.60 -20.59 -21.99
CA SER A 117 -11.22 -21.24 -23.24
C SER A 117 -11.56 -22.73 -23.31
N THR A 118 -11.82 -23.38 -22.16
CA THR A 118 -12.35 -24.76 -22.13
C THR A 118 -13.76 -24.85 -22.71
N PHE A 119 -14.51 -23.74 -22.67
CA PHE A 119 -15.88 -23.66 -23.19
C PHE A 119 -16.00 -22.85 -24.48
N PHE A 120 -15.05 -21.94 -24.72
CA PHE A 120 -15.12 -20.97 -25.82
C PHE A 120 -13.74 -20.75 -26.44
N ASP A 121 -13.51 -21.31 -27.63
CA ASP A 121 -12.22 -21.27 -28.34
C ASP A 121 -11.67 -19.86 -28.59
N ARG A 122 -12.54 -18.83 -28.65
CA ARG A 122 -12.14 -17.43 -28.81
C ARG A 122 -11.21 -16.89 -27.72
N PHE A 123 -11.15 -17.55 -26.57
CA PHE A 123 -10.27 -17.19 -25.45
C PHE A 123 -9.00 -18.04 -25.38
N SER A 124 -8.85 -19.01 -26.28
CA SER A 124 -7.68 -19.88 -26.30
C SER A 124 -6.43 -19.05 -26.59
N LYS A 125 -5.42 -19.23 -25.74
CA LYS A 125 -4.09 -18.65 -25.88
C LYS A 125 -3.08 -19.70 -25.49
N ASP A 126 -2.20 -20.05 -26.41
CA ASP A 126 -1.18 -21.07 -26.16
C ASP A 126 0.07 -20.49 -25.50
N THR A 127 0.25 -19.16 -25.59
CA THR A 127 1.42 -18.47 -25.02
C THR A 127 1.08 -17.13 -24.40
N PHE A 128 1.96 -16.65 -23.52
CA PHE A 128 1.96 -15.27 -23.03
C PHE A 128 3.39 -14.69 -23.06
N SER A 129 3.52 -13.39 -23.31
CA SER A 129 4.80 -12.67 -23.22
C SER A 129 5.06 -12.24 -21.78
N ILE A 130 6.31 -12.37 -21.32
CA ILE A 130 6.75 -11.94 -19.99
C ILE A 130 6.88 -10.40 -19.91
N ILE A 131 7.19 -9.72 -21.03
CA ILE A 131 7.55 -8.30 -21.05
C ILE A 131 6.47 -7.38 -20.45
N PRO A 132 5.16 -7.54 -20.76
CA PRO A 132 4.11 -6.74 -20.14
C PRO A 132 4.08 -6.77 -18.60
N TYR A 133 4.42 -7.91 -18.00
CA TYR A 133 4.44 -8.08 -16.55
C TYR A 133 5.67 -7.41 -15.91
N LEU A 134 6.81 -7.37 -16.61
CA LEU A 134 7.98 -6.59 -16.17
C LEU A 134 7.70 -5.09 -16.24
N ILE A 135 7.05 -4.64 -17.31
CA ILE A 135 6.64 -3.24 -17.47
C ILE A 135 5.66 -2.84 -16.35
N SER A 136 4.70 -3.69 -16.00
CA SER A 136 3.76 -3.38 -14.91
C SER A 136 4.47 -3.30 -13.55
N LEU A 137 5.49 -4.12 -13.30
CA LEU A 137 6.29 -4.02 -12.06
C LEU A 137 7.06 -2.70 -11.98
N ILE A 138 7.64 -2.26 -13.10
CA ILE A 138 8.33 -0.97 -13.19
C ILE A 138 7.34 0.18 -13.00
N SER A 139 6.15 0.12 -13.62
CA SER A 139 5.13 1.16 -13.45
C SER A 139 4.63 1.23 -12.00
N LEU A 140 4.46 0.09 -11.33
CA LEU A 140 4.10 0.04 -9.91
C LEU A 140 5.18 0.69 -9.04
N ALA A 141 6.46 0.38 -9.27
CA ALA A 141 7.56 0.98 -8.53
C ALA A 141 7.62 2.51 -8.73
N LEU A 142 7.40 2.99 -9.96
CA LEU A 142 7.31 4.42 -10.26
C LEU A 142 6.12 5.09 -9.57
N LEU A 143 4.96 4.43 -9.55
CA LEU A 143 3.76 4.93 -8.89
C LEU A 143 3.99 5.07 -7.38
N ILE A 144 4.55 4.04 -6.73
CA ILE A 144 4.91 4.07 -5.31
C ILE A 144 5.89 5.21 -5.04
N ALA A 145 6.95 5.35 -5.85
CA ALA A 145 7.93 6.42 -5.69
C ALA A 145 7.31 7.83 -5.83
N CYS A 146 6.39 8.03 -6.78
CA CYS A 146 5.68 9.29 -6.95
C CYS A 146 4.75 9.57 -5.76
N PHE A 147 4.01 8.55 -5.32
CA PHE A 147 3.11 8.65 -4.17
C PHE A 147 3.86 8.99 -2.88
N MET A 148 5.02 8.37 -2.63
CA MET A 148 5.86 8.70 -1.48
C MET A 148 6.38 10.14 -1.52
N LYS A 149 6.70 10.67 -2.71
CA LYS A 149 7.08 12.08 -2.86
C LYS A 149 5.90 13.03 -2.70
N LEU A 150 4.70 12.63 -3.09
CA LEU A 150 3.47 13.36 -2.85
C LEU A 150 3.16 13.43 -1.35
N LEU A 151 3.24 12.33 -0.61
CA LEU A 151 3.02 12.33 0.85
C LEU A 151 3.97 13.30 1.58
N LYS A 152 5.25 13.29 1.21
CA LYS A 152 6.24 14.24 1.76
C LYS A 152 5.93 15.69 1.40
N ASN A 153 5.34 15.93 0.23
CA ASN A 153 5.01 17.25 -0.29
C ASN A 153 3.51 17.40 -0.51
N ALA A 154 2.70 17.08 0.51
CA ALA A 154 1.24 16.93 0.34
C ALA A 154 0.51 18.14 -0.28
N ASP A 155 1.06 19.35 -0.15
CA ASP A 155 0.48 20.58 -0.70
C ASP A 155 0.95 20.88 -2.14
N SER A 156 1.85 20.05 -2.67
CA SER A 156 2.48 20.27 -3.97
C SER A 156 1.56 19.84 -5.11
N LYS A 157 0.98 20.83 -5.79
CA LYS A 157 0.21 20.62 -7.02
C LYS A 157 0.99 19.83 -8.09
N LEU A 158 2.31 20.05 -8.19
CA LEU A 158 3.18 19.36 -9.14
C LEU A 158 3.23 17.85 -8.87
N TRP A 159 3.49 17.43 -7.63
CA TRP A 159 3.54 16.00 -7.28
C TRP A 159 2.17 15.32 -7.39
N THR A 160 1.09 16.06 -7.12
CA THR A 160 -0.28 15.57 -7.33
C THR A 160 -0.52 15.25 -8.80
N VAL A 161 -0.21 16.21 -9.69
CA VAL A 161 -0.37 16.04 -11.14
C VAL A 161 0.50 14.90 -11.67
N ILE A 162 1.78 14.83 -11.28
CA ILE A 162 2.68 13.75 -11.69
C ILE A 162 2.13 12.38 -11.27
N THR A 163 1.68 12.24 -10.01
CA THR A 163 1.17 10.96 -9.49
C THR A 163 -0.09 10.52 -10.26
N ILE A 164 -0.99 11.46 -10.56
CA ILE A 164 -2.19 11.18 -11.39
C ILE A 164 -1.80 10.73 -12.79
N ILE A 165 -0.85 11.42 -13.44
CA ILE A 165 -0.39 11.06 -14.80
C ILE A 165 0.23 9.67 -14.80
N VAL A 166 1.15 9.37 -13.87
CA VAL A 166 1.80 8.06 -13.77
C VAL A 166 0.77 6.95 -13.53
N GLY A 167 -0.20 7.18 -12.64
CA GLY A 167 -1.30 6.24 -12.40
C GLY A 167 -2.16 6.01 -13.64
N ALA A 168 -2.55 7.09 -14.33
CA ALA A 168 -3.37 7.01 -15.54
C ALA A 168 -2.65 6.29 -16.69
N LEU A 169 -1.33 6.41 -16.79
CA LEU A 169 -0.53 5.75 -17.84
C LEU A 169 -0.21 4.29 -17.55
N SER A 170 -0.29 3.83 -16.29
CA SER A 170 0.12 2.48 -15.89
C SER A 170 -0.73 1.36 -16.54
N ILE A 171 -2.04 1.57 -16.66
CA ILE A 171 -2.94 0.58 -17.27
C ILE A 171 -2.79 0.56 -18.80
N PRO A 172 -2.86 1.71 -19.52
CA PRO A 172 -2.59 1.74 -20.94
C PRO A 172 -1.21 1.18 -21.32
N SER A 173 -0.16 1.45 -20.54
CA SER A 173 1.16 0.90 -20.82
C SER A 173 1.16 -0.63 -20.80
N PHE A 174 0.45 -1.24 -19.84
CA PHE A 174 0.30 -2.69 -19.80
C PHE A 174 -0.44 -3.21 -21.04
N ILE A 175 -1.58 -2.60 -21.38
CA ILE A 175 -2.40 -3.02 -22.53
C ILE A 175 -1.62 -2.88 -23.84
N VAL A 176 -0.99 -1.73 -24.08
CA VAL A 176 -0.19 -1.48 -25.29
C VAL A 176 1.00 -2.44 -25.38
N SER A 177 1.67 -2.70 -24.25
CA SER A 177 2.80 -3.64 -24.23
C SER A 177 2.40 -5.08 -24.61
N ARG A 178 1.17 -5.50 -24.31
CA ARG A 178 0.66 -6.83 -24.69
C ARG A 178 0.59 -6.99 -26.21
N TYR A 179 0.22 -5.94 -26.93
CA TYR A 179 0.17 -5.94 -28.40
C TYR A 179 1.56 -5.73 -29.02
N LEU A 180 2.37 -4.82 -28.48
CA LEU A 180 3.70 -4.52 -29.03
C LEU A 180 4.70 -5.68 -28.88
N PHE A 181 4.60 -6.43 -27.79
CA PHE A 181 5.53 -7.54 -27.47
C PHE A 181 4.87 -8.91 -27.62
N GLU A 182 3.79 -8.99 -28.40
CA GLU A 182 3.22 -10.27 -28.79
C GLU A 182 4.30 -11.11 -29.51
N GLY A 183 4.47 -12.37 -29.11
CA GLY A 183 5.49 -13.25 -29.68
C GLY A 183 6.93 -13.06 -29.16
N VAL A 184 7.20 -12.05 -28.34
CA VAL A 184 8.54 -11.81 -27.76
C VAL A 184 8.63 -12.40 -26.36
N TRP A 185 9.66 -13.20 -26.08
CA TRP A 185 9.87 -13.85 -24.77
C TRP A 185 8.59 -14.50 -24.25
N THR A 186 8.06 -15.40 -25.07
CA THR A 186 6.83 -16.13 -24.80
C THR A 186 7.09 -17.41 -24.02
N LEU A 187 6.17 -17.73 -23.12
CA LEU A 187 6.12 -19.02 -22.44
C LEU A 187 4.80 -19.71 -22.77
N PRO A 188 4.79 -21.05 -22.87
CA PRO A 188 3.56 -21.80 -23.03
C PRO A 188 2.66 -21.58 -21.82
N ILE A 189 1.37 -21.40 -22.07
CA ILE A 189 0.36 -21.29 -21.03
C ILE A 189 -0.83 -22.14 -21.40
N ASN A 190 -1.29 -22.91 -20.42
CA ASN A 190 -2.54 -23.63 -20.44
C ASN A 190 -3.19 -23.47 -19.06
N LEU A 191 -4.41 -23.98 -18.91
CA LEU A 191 -5.15 -23.89 -17.65
C LEU A 191 -4.36 -24.43 -16.44
N SER A 192 -3.66 -25.55 -16.59
CA SER A 192 -2.89 -26.14 -15.50
C SER A 192 -1.71 -25.25 -15.09
N ILE A 193 -0.93 -24.77 -16.06
CA ILE A 193 0.22 -23.89 -15.84
C ILE A 193 -0.24 -22.59 -15.18
N SER A 194 -1.27 -21.94 -15.73
CA SER A 194 -1.78 -20.67 -15.19
C SER A 194 -2.29 -20.87 -13.76
N PHE A 195 -3.03 -21.95 -13.50
CA PHE A 195 -3.53 -22.29 -12.17
C PHE A 195 -2.38 -22.49 -11.16
N PHE A 196 -1.34 -23.25 -11.51
CA PHE A 196 -0.20 -23.45 -10.62
C PHE A 196 0.59 -22.17 -10.38
N ILE A 197 0.73 -21.29 -11.37
CA ILE A 197 1.35 -19.97 -11.18
C ILE A 197 0.51 -19.13 -10.21
N THR A 198 -0.81 -19.02 -10.44
CA THR A 198 -1.71 -18.29 -9.54
C THR A 198 -1.66 -18.82 -8.11
N LEU A 199 -1.68 -20.15 -7.93
CA LEU A 199 -1.59 -20.80 -6.62
C LEU A 199 -0.23 -20.52 -5.94
N SER A 200 0.86 -20.59 -6.70
CA SER A 200 2.21 -20.28 -6.19
C SER A 200 2.30 -18.83 -5.72
N LEU A 201 1.76 -17.89 -6.49
CA LEU A 201 1.70 -16.47 -6.11
C LEU A 201 0.86 -16.26 -4.85
N PHE A 202 -0.25 -16.99 -4.69
CA PHE A 202 -1.06 -16.96 -3.47
C PHE A 202 -0.29 -17.45 -2.24
N LEU A 203 0.44 -18.56 -2.37
CA LEU A 203 1.28 -19.10 -1.29
C LEU A 203 2.43 -18.16 -0.94
N ILE A 204 3.14 -17.64 -1.95
CA ILE A 204 4.17 -16.60 -1.76
C ILE A 204 3.57 -15.44 -0.99
N GLN A 205 2.38 -14.99 -1.37
CA GLN A 205 1.78 -13.85 -0.70
C GLN A 205 1.38 -14.12 0.75
N TYR A 206 0.86 -15.31 1.03
CA TYR A 206 0.59 -15.74 2.40
C TYR A 206 1.88 -15.75 3.25
N THR A 207 2.99 -16.27 2.70
CA THR A 207 4.28 -16.31 3.40
C THR A 207 4.89 -14.93 3.61
N LEU A 208 4.88 -14.05 2.62
CA LEU A 208 5.35 -12.67 2.73
C LEU A 208 4.57 -11.90 3.79
N LYS A 209 3.23 -12.05 3.82
CA LYS A 209 2.39 -11.44 4.86
C LYS A 209 2.80 -11.90 6.27
N LYS A 210 3.04 -13.20 6.43
CA LYS A 210 3.44 -13.79 7.72
C LYS A 210 4.83 -13.30 8.14
N TRP A 211 5.75 -13.19 7.19
CA TRP A 211 7.13 -12.78 7.45
C TRP A 211 7.27 -11.29 7.75
N SER A 212 6.56 -10.41 7.02
CA SER A 212 6.51 -8.97 7.35
C SER A 212 6.01 -8.76 8.78
N LYS A 213 4.95 -9.47 9.19
CA LYS A 213 4.44 -9.43 10.57
C LYS A 213 5.43 -9.93 11.62
N SER A 214 6.24 -10.97 11.34
CA SER A 214 7.20 -11.45 12.34
C SER A 214 8.30 -10.41 12.57
N LEU A 215 8.81 -9.80 11.50
CA LEU A 215 9.85 -8.77 11.59
C LEU A 215 9.39 -7.53 12.33
N GLN A 216 8.12 -7.14 12.21
CA GLN A 216 7.57 -6.00 12.96
C GLN A 216 7.41 -6.28 14.46
N ASN A 217 7.31 -7.55 14.85
CA ASN A 217 7.18 -7.98 16.25
C ASN A 217 8.52 -8.29 16.93
N GLU A 218 9.60 -8.48 16.18
CA GLU A 218 10.92 -8.89 16.70
C GLU A 218 11.78 -7.73 17.27
N TRP A 219 11.39 -6.47 17.09
CA TRP A 219 12.12 -5.31 17.63
C TRP A 219 11.67 -4.90 19.04
N VAL A 220 11.55 -5.89 19.94
CA VAL A 220 11.37 -5.70 21.40
C VAL A 220 12.73 -5.69 22.09
#